data_AF-A0AAW2RI77-F1
#
_entry.id   AF-A0AAW2RI77-F1
#
_cell.length_a   1.000
_cell.length_b   1.000
_cell.length_c   1.000
_cell.angle_alpha   90.00
_cell.angle_beta   90.00
_cell.angle_gamma   90.00
#
_symmetry.space_group_name_H-M   'P 1'
#
loop_
_entity.id
_entity.type
_entity.pdbx_description
1 polymer ?
#
loop_
_entity_poly.entity_id
_entity_poly.type
_entity_poly.pdbx_seq_one_letter_code
_entity_poly.pdbx_strand_id
1 'polypeptide(L)'
;MKLTASVLLVTTIISWAASPALSIRIPDRISGNANGVSDQPLRTSVFALGSFWRSEAAFGCLDGVVRTAAGYAGGSRPNPEYRSLGDHAECVQIEYNPKIISFRELLDVFWTSHDSRQVFGQGPDVGNQYRSIIFTNGTEETRLAALSKEREQTRSKTSVVTTQIQQLGEFYLAEPEHQKFELKRNPFLLQLIGNLPEEELEQSTLATKLNGYAAELCPPRMQRQIDAKIDDIIRKGGFVDISVLMSTLPFVILLYDMRLLIENVI
;
A
#
# COMPACT_ATOMS: atom_id res chain seq x y z
N MET A 1 18.28 -8.95 74.05
CA MET A 1 18.26 -8.17 72.79
C MET A 1 18.59 -9.08 71.62
N LYS A 2 17.63 -9.31 70.72
CA LYS A 2 17.77 -9.39 69.25
C LYS A 2 16.39 -9.81 68.70
N LEU A 3 15.61 -8.82 68.24
CA LEU A 3 14.42 -9.01 67.42
C LEU A 3 14.88 -9.43 66.02
N THR A 4 14.32 -10.50 65.47
CA THR A 4 14.39 -10.83 64.04
C THR A 4 13.07 -10.45 63.38
N ALA A 5 13.06 -9.38 62.61
CA ALA A 5 11.92 -8.97 61.79
C ALA A 5 11.91 -9.80 60.49
N SER A 6 10.85 -10.57 60.27
CA SER A 6 10.58 -11.23 58.98
C SER A 6 9.76 -10.29 58.11
N VAL A 7 10.31 -9.83 57.00
CA VAL A 7 9.59 -9.04 55.99
C VAL A 7 8.97 -10.02 55.00
N LEU A 8 7.64 -10.10 54.98
CA LEU A 8 6.88 -10.88 54.00
C LEU A 8 6.66 -10.00 52.75
N LEU A 9 7.31 -10.34 51.64
CA LEU A 9 7.11 -9.68 50.35
C LEU A 9 5.87 -10.31 49.68
N VAL A 10 4.75 -9.58 49.65
CA VAL A 10 3.55 -9.98 48.91
C VAL A 10 3.71 -9.51 47.47
N THR A 11 3.92 -10.43 46.53
CA THR A 11 3.92 -10.15 45.09
C THR A 11 2.49 -10.26 44.55
N THR A 12 1.88 -9.14 44.21
CA THR A 12 0.61 -9.07 43.51
C THR A 12 0.82 -9.49 42.05
N ILE A 13 0.29 -10.65 41.67
CA ILE A 13 0.25 -11.10 40.28
C ILE A 13 -0.89 -10.32 39.58
N ILE A 14 -0.52 -9.34 38.76
CA ILE A 14 -1.47 -8.66 37.88
C ILE A 14 -1.70 -9.59 36.68
N SER A 15 -2.86 -10.25 36.66
CA SER A 15 -3.32 -11.04 35.52
C SER A 15 -3.69 -10.11 34.36
N TRP A 16 -2.87 -10.09 33.31
CA TRP A 16 -3.17 -9.41 32.04
C TRP A 16 -4.22 -10.22 31.29
N ALA A 17 -5.49 -9.82 31.38
CA ALA A 17 -6.51 -10.28 30.43
C ALA A 17 -6.33 -9.47 29.14
N ALA A 18 -5.96 -10.14 28.05
CA ALA A 18 -5.89 -9.53 26.73
C ALA A 18 -7.28 -9.05 26.30
N SER A 19 -7.50 -7.73 26.31
CA SER A 19 -8.68 -7.13 25.70
C SER A 19 -8.60 -7.35 24.18
N PRO A 20 -9.66 -7.83 23.52
CA PRO A 20 -9.69 -7.93 22.07
C PRO A 20 -9.61 -6.50 21.51
N ALA A 21 -8.51 -6.22 20.81
CA ALA A 21 -8.18 -4.90 20.30
C ALA A 21 -9.31 -4.33 19.43
N LEU A 22 -9.62 -3.05 19.64
CA LEU A 22 -10.41 -2.23 18.74
C LEU A 22 -9.64 -2.07 17.40
N SER A 23 -9.75 -3.06 16.52
CA SER A 23 -9.30 -2.95 15.13
C SER A 23 -10.17 -1.93 14.38
N ILE A 24 -9.59 -1.14 13.49
CA ILE A 24 -10.37 -0.43 12.47
C ILE A 24 -11.20 -1.44 11.68
N ARG A 25 -12.51 -1.41 11.87
CA ARG A 25 -13.43 -1.81 10.80
C ARG A 25 -13.81 -0.55 10.06
N ILE A 26 -13.22 -0.35 8.88
CA ILE A 26 -13.91 0.43 7.87
C ILE A 26 -15.13 -0.41 7.51
N PRO A 27 -16.36 0.04 7.75
CA PRO A 27 -17.49 -0.68 7.18
C PRO A 27 -17.24 -0.69 5.69
N ASP A 28 -17.08 -1.89 5.13
CA ASP A 28 -17.40 -2.12 3.73
C ASP A 28 -18.69 -1.36 3.52
N ARG A 29 -18.72 -0.41 2.59
CA ARG A 29 -19.97 0.21 2.21
C ARG A 29 -20.76 -0.80 1.39
N ILE A 30 -21.12 -1.91 2.04
CA ILE A 30 -22.16 -2.87 1.73
C ILE A 30 -22.96 -3.02 3.02
N SER A 31 -23.55 -1.92 3.49
CA SER A 31 -24.73 -2.02 4.33
C SER A 31 -25.67 -0.86 4.03
N GLY A 32 -26.29 -1.02 2.87
CA GLY A 32 -27.61 -0.52 2.52
C GLY A 32 -28.22 -1.62 1.66
N ASN A 33 -29.09 -2.44 2.27
CA ASN A 33 -29.66 -3.72 1.82
C ASN A 33 -28.76 -4.97 1.87
N ALA A 34 -29.01 -5.78 2.89
CA ALA A 34 -28.76 -7.23 2.90
C ALA A 34 -29.69 -8.00 1.94
N ASN A 35 -29.88 -7.47 0.73
CA ASN A 35 -30.64 -8.04 -0.40
C ASN A 35 -30.15 -7.40 -1.72
N GLY A 36 -28.85 -7.48 -1.96
CA GLY A 36 -28.23 -6.88 -3.15
C GLY A 36 -26.72 -7.02 -3.14
N VAL A 37 -26.22 -8.25 -2.99
CA VAL A 37 -24.85 -8.56 -3.39
C VAL A 37 -24.76 -8.10 -4.85
N SER A 38 -23.89 -7.14 -5.09
CA SER A 38 -23.58 -6.68 -6.41
C SER A 38 -22.99 -7.87 -7.17
N ASP A 39 -23.82 -8.53 -7.96
CA ASP A 39 -23.53 -9.79 -8.67
C ASP A 39 -22.61 -9.62 -9.90
N GLN A 40 -21.64 -8.73 -9.81
CA GLN A 40 -20.60 -8.57 -10.84
C GLN A 40 -19.26 -8.94 -10.24
N PRO A 41 -18.50 -9.85 -10.87
CA PRO A 41 -17.18 -10.22 -10.39
C PRO A 41 -16.26 -9.00 -10.40
N LEU A 42 -15.32 -8.97 -9.45
CA LEU A 42 -14.24 -8.01 -9.47
C LEU A 42 -13.45 -8.15 -10.78
N ARG A 43 -12.90 -7.04 -11.27
CA ARG A 43 -12.05 -7.00 -12.45
C ARG A 43 -10.62 -6.67 -12.04
N THR A 44 -9.69 -7.03 -12.91
CA THR A 44 -8.27 -6.82 -12.68
C THR A 44 -7.68 -6.04 -13.84
N SER A 45 -6.91 -4.98 -13.55
CA SER A 45 -6.09 -4.25 -14.52
C SER A 45 -4.62 -4.30 -14.11
N VAL A 46 -3.70 -4.21 -15.07
CA VAL A 46 -2.26 -4.16 -14.78
C VAL A 46 -1.62 -2.99 -15.52
N PHE A 47 -0.83 -2.19 -14.81
CA PHE A 47 -0.11 -1.04 -15.38
C PHE A 47 1.35 -1.02 -14.92
N ALA A 48 2.26 -0.58 -15.79
CA ALA A 48 3.62 -0.20 -15.44
C ALA A 48 3.78 1.31 -15.62
N LEU A 49 4.23 2.03 -14.60
CA LEU A 49 4.28 3.50 -14.60
C LEU A 49 5.40 4.04 -13.71
N GLY A 50 6.54 3.35 -13.70
CA GLY A 50 7.69 3.66 -12.84
C GLY A 50 7.80 2.69 -11.67
N SER A 51 8.39 3.15 -10.56
CA SER A 51 8.51 2.34 -9.34
C SER A 51 7.14 1.79 -8.91
N PHE A 52 7.07 0.48 -8.71
CA PHE A 52 5.84 -0.18 -8.29
C PHE A 52 5.36 0.21 -6.89
N TRP A 53 6.22 0.75 -6.01
CA TRP A 53 5.83 1.18 -4.66
C TRP A 53 4.92 2.39 -4.73
N ARG A 54 5.33 3.38 -5.51
CA ARG A 54 4.51 4.57 -5.79
C ARG A 54 3.28 4.20 -6.61
N SER A 55 3.43 3.30 -7.58
CA SER A 55 2.33 2.83 -8.43
C SER A 55 1.23 2.15 -7.61
N GLU A 56 1.59 1.20 -6.75
CA GLU A 56 0.67 0.50 -5.85
C GLU A 56 -0.10 1.50 -4.97
N ALA A 57 0.62 2.44 -4.36
CA ALA A 57 0.03 3.46 -3.51
C ALA A 57 -0.92 4.41 -4.27
N ALA A 58 -0.58 4.80 -5.50
CA ALA A 58 -1.38 5.71 -6.33
C ALA A 58 -2.79 5.16 -6.61
N PHE A 59 -2.92 3.85 -6.83
CA PHE A 59 -4.23 3.22 -7.07
C PHE A 59 -4.91 2.77 -5.78
N GLY A 60 -4.15 2.39 -4.75
CA GLY A 60 -4.67 1.75 -3.55
C GLY A 60 -5.76 2.55 -2.83
N CYS A 61 -5.66 3.88 -2.83
CA CYS A 61 -6.61 4.75 -2.12
C CYS A 61 -7.86 5.18 -2.91
N LEU A 62 -8.03 4.71 -4.15
CA LEU A 62 -9.19 5.08 -4.98
C LEU A 62 -10.48 4.39 -4.52
N ASP A 63 -11.61 5.11 -4.54
CA ASP A 63 -12.92 4.49 -4.32
C ASP A 63 -13.15 3.37 -5.35
N GLY A 64 -13.58 2.19 -4.91
CA GLY A 64 -13.84 1.04 -5.79
C GLY A 64 -12.66 0.10 -6.04
N VAL A 65 -11.42 0.53 -5.76
CA VAL A 65 -10.27 -0.38 -5.72
C VAL A 65 -10.34 -1.22 -4.45
N VAL A 66 -10.23 -2.54 -4.60
CA VAL A 66 -10.32 -3.52 -3.52
C VAL A 66 -8.91 -3.93 -3.08
N ARG A 67 -8.07 -4.35 -4.03
CA ARG A 67 -6.69 -4.78 -3.75
C ARG A 67 -5.74 -4.20 -4.79
N THR A 68 -4.49 -4.02 -4.36
CA THR A 68 -3.36 -3.72 -5.25
C THR A 68 -2.22 -4.66 -4.90
N ALA A 69 -1.40 -5.00 -5.89
CA ALA A 69 -0.21 -5.82 -5.69
C ALA A 69 0.92 -5.35 -6.61
N ALA A 70 2.12 -5.23 -6.07
CA ALA A 70 3.33 -4.97 -6.83
C ALA A 70 3.81 -6.26 -7.53
N GLY A 71 4.34 -6.15 -8.73
CA GLY A 71 4.81 -7.30 -9.50
C GLY A 71 5.60 -6.95 -10.75
N TYR A 72 5.85 -7.97 -11.56
CA TYR A 72 6.62 -7.92 -12.78
C TYR A 72 5.81 -8.48 -13.96
N ALA A 73 5.80 -7.76 -15.08
CA ALA A 73 5.13 -8.21 -16.30
C ALA A 73 5.75 -7.61 -17.56
N GLY A 74 5.40 -8.18 -18.72
CA GLY A 74 5.79 -7.67 -20.03
C GLY A 74 7.18 -8.10 -20.51
N GLY A 75 7.82 -9.02 -19.78
CA GLY A 75 9.03 -9.72 -20.18
C GLY A 75 8.79 -11.20 -20.52
N SER A 76 9.86 -11.87 -20.90
CA SER A 76 9.90 -13.27 -21.32
C SER A 76 10.54 -14.22 -20.30
N ARG A 77 11.27 -13.66 -19.32
CA ARG A 77 11.92 -14.47 -18.27
C ARG A 77 10.87 -15.10 -17.34
N PRO A 78 10.91 -16.41 -17.10
CA PRO A 78 10.05 -17.04 -16.10
C PRO A 78 10.54 -16.72 -14.68
N ASN A 79 9.61 -16.55 -13.74
CA ASN A 79 9.87 -16.31 -12.32
C ASN A 79 10.93 -15.18 -12.08
N PRO A 80 10.67 -13.95 -12.56
CA PRO A 80 11.52 -12.81 -12.26
C PRO A 80 11.51 -12.50 -10.76
N GLU A 81 12.64 -11.97 -10.28
CA GLU A 81 12.85 -11.47 -8.92
C GLU A 81 13.43 -10.05 -9.03
N TYR A 82 13.34 -9.24 -7.96
CA TYR A 82 13.74 -7.82 -7.99
C TYR A 82 15.17 -7.62 -8.50
N ARG A 83 16.10 -8.51 -8.13
CA ARG A 83 17.51 -8.45 -8.55
C ARG A 83 17.78 -9.05 -9.93
N SER A 84 16.79 -9.68 -10.55
CA SER A 84 16.93 -10.48 -11.77
C SER A 84 15.67 -10.46 -12.64
N LEU A 85 15.10 -9.26 -12.84
CA LEU A 85 13.84 -9.06 -13.58
C LEU A 85 13.90 -9.31 -15.09
N GLY A 86 15.10 -9.30 -15.70
CA GLY A 86 15.24 -9.48 -17.15
C GLY A 86 14.64 -8.32 -17.95
N ASP A 87 13.71 -8.63 -18.85
CA ASP A 87 12.99 -7.66 -19.70
C ASP A 87 11.62 -7.26 -19.14
N HIS A 88 11.24 -7.73 -17.95
CA HIS A 88 10.01 -7.31 -17.28
C HIS A 88 10.03 -5.83 -16.90
N ALA A 89 8.84 -5.25 -16.73
CA ALA A 89 8.64 -3.96 -16.09
C ALA A 89 8.14 -4.17 -14.66
N GLU A 90 8.52 -3.28 -13.76
CA GLU A 90 7.80 -3.09 -12.51
C GLU A 90 6.37 -2.64 -12.83
N CYS A 91 5.39 -3.32 -12.26
CA CYS A 91 3.98 -3.07 -12.53
C CYS A 91 3.14 -3.27 -11.28
N VAL A 92 1.92 -2.74 -11.34
CA VAL A 92 0.90 -2.87 -10.32
C VAL A 92 -0.30 -3.61 -10.91
N GLN A 93 -0.74 -4.66 -10.23
CA GLN A 93 -2.04 -5.28 -10.46
C GLN A 93 -3.07 -4.61 -9.55
N ILE A 94 -4.22 -4.24 -10.12
CA ILE A 94 -5.31 -3.53 -9.44
C ILE A 94 -6.57 -4.36 -9.59
N GLU A 95 -7.11 -4.83 -8.47
CA GLU A 95 -8.41 -5.46 -8.42
C GLU A 95 -9.46 -4.47 -7.96
N TYR A 96 -10.53 -4.33 -8.72
CA TYR A 96 -11.51 -3.25 -8.53
C TYR A 96 -12.94 -3.70 -8.83
N ASN A 97 -13.89 -2.99 -8.23
CA ASN A 97 -15.31 -3.15 -8.50
C ASN A 97 -15.73 -2.25 -9.67
N PRO A 98 -16.08 -2.81 -10.86
CA PRO A 98 -16.41 -2.04 -12.04
C PRO A 98 -17.70 -1.20 -11.91
N LYS A 99 -18.51 -1.41 -10.86
CA LYS A 99 -19.69 -0.57 -10.57
C LYS A 99 -19.34 0.72 -9.83
N ILE A 100 -18.15 0.79 -9.24
CA ILE A 100 -17.70 1.94 -8.45
C ILE A 100 -16.63 2.73 -9.20
N ILE A 101 -15.69 2.04 -9.84
CA ILE A 101 -14.64 2.64 -10.66
C ILE A 101 -14.48 1.88 -11.97
N SER A 102 -14.40 2.61 -13.07
CA SER A 102 -14.25 2.05 -14.42
C SER A 102 -12.79 1.98 -14.84
N PHE A 103 -12.51 1.14 -15.84
CA PHE A 103 -11.20 1.09 -16.49
C PHE A 103 -10.75 2.45 -17.05
N ARG A 104 -11.70 3.29 -17.51
CA ARG A 104 -11.39 4.65 -17.98
C ARG A 104 -10.88 5.55 -16.86
N GLU A 105 -11.50 5.48 -15.69
CA GLU A 105 -11.05 6.24 -14.52
C GLU A 105 -9.69 5.75 -14.02
N LEU A 106 -9.43 4.45 -14.08
CA LEU A 106 -8.09 3.90 -13.81
C LEU A 106 -7.06 4.42 -14.82
N LEU A 107 -7.40 4.51 -16.11
CA LEU A 107 -6.54 5.12 -17.12
C LEU A 107 -6.29 6.61 -16.84
N ASP A 108 -7.29 7.37 -16.40
CA ASP A 108 -7.11 8.78 -16.05
C ASP A 108 -6.11 8.92 -14.88
N VAL A 109 -6.22 8.08 -13.85
CA VAL A 109 -5.25 8.05 -12.75
C VAL A 109 -3.87 7.67 -13.27
N PHE A 110 -3.75 6.63 -14.10
CA PHE A 110 -2.51 6.23 -14.75
C PHE A 110 -1.82 7.43 -15.42
N TRP A 111 -2.50 8.15 -16.33
CA TRP A 111 -1.89 9.27 -17.06
C TRP A 111 -1.48 10.44 -16.16
N THR A 112 -2.15 10.65 -15.02
CA THR A 112 -1.80 11.71 -14.07
C THR A 112 -0.72 11.32 -13.06
N SER A 113 -0.38 10.04 -12.96
CA SER A 113 0.52 9.51 -11.90
C SER A 113 1.99 9.50 -12.29
N HIS A 114 2.31 9.69 -13.57
CA HIS A 114 3.68 9.67 -14.09
C HIS A 114 3.85 10.51 -15.36
N ASP A 115 5.10 10.70 -15.79
CA ASP A 115 5.42 11.37 -17.05
C ASP A 115 5.46 10.36 -18.21
N SER A 116 4.34 10.21 -18.90
CA SER A 116 4.17 9.28 -20.02
C SER A 116 5.03 9.54 -21.26
N ARG A 117 5.90 10.55 -21.22
CA ARG A 117 6.83 10.93 -22.30
C ARG A 117 8.26 10.47 -22.01
N GLN A 118 8.57 10.12 -20.75
CA GLN A 118 9.90 9.64 -20.40
C GLN A 118 10.14 8.28 -21.03
N VAL A 119 11.35 8.10 -21.55
CA VAL A 119 11.81 6.84 -22.14
C VAL A 119 12.84 6.27 -21.19
N PHE A 120 12.78 4.96 -20.95
CA PHE A 120 13.78 4.22 -20.17
C PHE A 120 13.92 4.71 -18.71
N GLY A 121 12.82 5.15 -18.11
CA GLY A 121 12.83 5.63 -16.73
C GLY A 121 11.54 6.36 -16.38
N GLN A 122 11.39 6.64 -15.08
CA GLN A 122 10.35 7.49 -14.55
C GLN A 122 10.88 8.33 -13.38
N GLY A 123 10.85 9.66 -13.54
CA GLY A 123 11.38 10.58 -12.55
C GLY A 123 12.87 10.31 -12.26
N PRO A 124 13.26 10.03 -11.00
CA PRO A 124 14.64 9.67 -10.65
C PRO A 124 15.01 8.22 -11.00
N ASP A 125 14.04 7.37 -11.28
CA ASP A 125 14.24 5.95 -11.52
C ASP A 125 14.64 5.71 -12.98
N VAL A 126 15.85 5.20 -13.20
CA VAL A 126 16.43 5.00 -14.54
C VAL A 126 16.51 3.51 -14.85
N GLY A 127 16.00 3.11 -16.01
CA GLY A 127 16.02 1.72 -16.44
C GLY A 127 14.79 1.32 -17.23
N ASN A 128 14.95 0.30 -18.09
CA ASN A 128 13.82 -0.27 -18.83
C ASN A 128 12.72 -0.81 -17.93
N GLN A 129 13.06 -1.22 -16.70
CA GLN A 129 12.11 -1.73 -15.71
C GLN A 129 11.04 -0.71 -15.29
N TYR A 130 11.33 0.59 -15.42
CA TYR A 130 10.44 1.68 -15.01
C TYR A 130 9.63 2.26 -16.18
N ARG A 131 9.63 1.59 -17.34
CA ARG A 131 8.95 2.08 -18.54
C ARG A 131 7.43 2.08 -18.37
N SER A 132 6.77 3.00 -19.08
CA SER A 132 5.33 3.14 -19.10
C SER A 132 4.64 2.09 -20.00
N ILE A 133 3.75 1.28 -19.44
CA ILE A 133 2.97 0.25 -20.16
C ILE A 133 1.55 0.17 -19.63
N ILE A 134 0.59 0.10 -20.54
CA ILE A 134 -0.78 -0.33 -20.27
C ILE A 134 -0.92 -1.78 -20.74
N PHE A 135 -1.07 -2.71 -19.81
CA PHE A 135 -1.40 -4.09 -20.14
C PHE A 135 -2.92 -4.23 -20.28
N THR A 136 -3.35 -4.95 -21.31
CA THR A 136 -4.77 -5.09 -21.67
C THR A 136 -5.17 -6.55 -21.77
N ASN A 137 -6.37 -6.86 -21.33
CA ASN A 137 -6.98 -8.18 -21.44
C ASN A 137 -8.23 -8.14 -22.32
N GLY A 138 -8.04 -8.46 -23.61
CA GLY A 138 -9.12 -8.49 -24.60
C GLY A 138 -9.39 -7.16 -25.30
N THR A 139 -10.31 -7.19 -26.25
CA THR A 139 -10.48 -6.12 -27.25
C THR A 139 -11.04 -4.81 -26.68
N GLU A 140 -11.84 -4.88 -25.61
CA GLU A 140 -12.42 -3.68 -25.01
C GLU A 140 -11.35 -2.80 -24.37
N GLU A 141 -10.52 -3.37 -23.49
CA GLU A 141 -9.44 -2.66 -22.82
C GLU A 141 -8.41 -2.13 -23.81
N THR A 142 -8.03 -2.91 -24.83
CA THR A 142 -7.12 -2.44 -25.89
C THR A 142 -7.68 -1.21 -26.60
N ARG A 143 -8.97 -1.22 -26.97
CA ARG A 143 -9.61 -0.06 -27.60
C ARG A 143 -9.67 1.14 -26.67
N LEU A 144 -10.00 0.94 -25.39
CA LEU A 144 -10.08 2.00 -24.39
C LEU A 144 -8.70 2.63 -24.11
N ALA A 145 -7.66 1.81 -24.01
CA ALA A 145 -6.28 2.23 -23.83
C ALA A 145 -5.75 3.01 -25.05
N ALA A 146 -6.06 2.57 -26.28
CA ALA A 146 -5.68 3.29 -27.48
C ALA A 146 -6.32 4.68 -27.55
N LEU A 147 -7.63 4.77 -27.29
CA LEU A 147 -8.35 6.04 -27.26
C LEU A 147 -7.86 6.96 -26.14
N SER A 148 -7.49 6.43 -24.96
CA SER A 148 -6.95 7.25 -23.88
C SER A 148 -5.54 7.76 -24.22
N LYS A 149 -4.70 6.94 -24.85
CA LYS A 149 -3.37 7.34 -25.33
C LYS A 149 -3.44 8.44 -26.40
N GLU A 150 -4.39 8.38 -27.33
CA GLU A 150 -4.60 9.46 -28.33
C GLU A 150 -4.98 10.80 -27.67
N ARG A 151 -5.84 10.74 -26.65
CA ARG A 151 -6.21 11.93 -25.87
C ARG A 151 -5.00 12.51 -25.14
N GLU A 152 -4.18 11.66 -24.55
CA GLU A 152 -2.98 12.10 -23.85
C GLU A 152 -1.92 12.65 -24.80
N GLN A 153 -1.77 12.05 -25.99
CA GLN A 153 -0.90 12.58 -27.04
C GLN A 153 -1.35 13.98 -27.50
N THR A 154 -2.65 14.21 -27.61
CA THR A 154 -3.21 15.53 -27.95
C THR A 154 -2.91 16.56 -26.86
N ARG A 155 -2.98 16.17 -25.58
CA ARG A 155 -2.64 17.03 -24.43
C ARG A 155 -1.15 17.36 -24.36
N SER A 156 -0.30 16.38 -24.68
CA SER A 156 1.16 16.51 -24.68
C SER A 156 1.72 17.40 -25.81
N LYS A 157 0.87 17.81 -26.76
CA LYS A 157 1.16 18.71 -27.90
C LYS A 157 2.40 18.29 -28.70
N THR A 158 3.57 18.79 -28.32
CA THR A 158 4.83 18.64 -29.05
C THR A 158 5.66 17.44 -28.59
N SER A 159 5.34 16.86 -27.44
CA SER A 159 6.06 15.70 -26.91
C SER A 159 5.34 14.39 -27.27
N VAL A 160 6.11 13.37 -27.63
CA VAL A 160 5.58 12.05 -27.97
C VAL A 160 5.29 11.27 -26.69
N VAL A 161 4.09 10.69 -26.59
CA VAL A 161 3.72 9.75 -25.53
C VAL A 161 4.31 8.38 -25.84
N THR A 162 5.18 7.90 -24.97
CA THR A 162 6.01 6.70 -25.17
C THR A 162 5.38 5.45 -24.56
N THR A 163 4.29 5.61 -23.80
CA THR A 163 3.54 4.51 -23.19
C THR A 163 3.22 3.39 -24.17
N GLN A 164 3.60 2.17 -23.83
CA GLN A 164 3.31 0.98 -24.63
C GLN A 164 1.90 0.48 -24.30
N ILE A 165 1.20 -0.09 -25.28
CA ILE A 165 -0.06 -0.82 -25.05
C ILE A 165 0.22 -2.26 -25.47
N GLN A 166 0.12 -3.19 -24.53
CA GLN A 166 0.47 -4.60 -24.76
C GLN A 166 -0.65 -5.51 -24.25
N GLN A 167 -0.74 -6.71 -24.80
CA GLN A 167 -1.56 -7.76 -24.21
C GLN A 167 -0.90 -8.24 -22.92
N LEU A 168 -1.67 -8.42 -21.85
CA LEU A 168 -1.16 -8.99 -20.61
C LEU A 168 -0.74 -10.45 -20.85
N GLY A 169 0.53 -10.74 -20.60
CA GLY A 169 1.06 -12.11 -20.49
C GLY A 169 0.91 -12.62 -19.06
N GLU A 170 1.96 -13.26 -18.53
CA GLU A 170 2.01 -13.61 -17.11
C GLU A 170 2.33 -12.38 -16.25
N PHE A 171 1.64 -12.27 -15.12
CA PHE A 171 1.96 -11.34 -14.05
C PHE A 171 2.63 -12.13 -12.92
N TYR A 172 3.84 -11.72 -12.54
CA TYR A 172 4.58 -12.33 -11.44
C TYR A 172 4.47 -11.43 -10.22
N LEU A 173 3.95 -11.96 -9.12
CA LEU A 173 3.88 -11.22 -7.86
C LEU A 173 5.30 -10.92 -7.36
N ALA A 174 5.55 -9.68 -6.97
CA ALA A 174 6.83 -9.30 -6.35
C ALA A 174 6.92 -9.84 -4.92
N GLU A 175 8.14 -9.90 -4.40
CA GLU A 175 8.46 -10.40 -3.08
C GLU A 175 7.69 -9.65 -1.98
N PRO A 176 7.35 -10.30 -0.85
CA PRO A 176 6.52 -9.71 0.20
C PRO A 176 7.02 -8.36 0.69
N GLU A 177 8.34 -8.16 0.81
CA GLU A 177 8.94 -6.88 1.23
C GLU A 177 8.56 -5.68 0.34
N HIS A 178 8.13 -5.92 -0.91
CA HIS A 178 7.71 -4.89 -1.85
C HIS A 178 6.21 -4.58 -1.79
N GLN A 179 5.42 -5.43 -1.16
CA GLN A 179 3.98 -5.24 -1.03
C GLN A 179 3.66 -4.22 0.06
N LYS A 180 2.72 -3.30 -0.21
CA LYS A 180 2.27 -2.27 0.74
C LYS A 180 3.43 -1.47 1.34
N PHE A 181 4.44 -1.16 0.52
CA PHE A 181 5.72 -0.63 0.98
C PHE A 181 5.60 0.64 1.85
N GLU A 182 4.74 1.59 1.47
CA GLU A 182 4.59 2.85 2.21
C GLU A 182 3.85 2.65 3.54
N LEU A 183 2.88 1.74 3.59
CA LEU A 183 2.25 1.33 4.84
C LEU A 183 3.27 0.66 5.78
N LYS A 184 4.11 -0.24 5.27
CA LYS A 184 5.12 -0.95 6.08
C LYS A 184 6.14 -0.02 6.72
N ARG A 185 6.39 1.14 6.11
CA ARG A 185 7.27 2.19 6.64
C ARG A 185 6.60 3.09 7.68
N ASN A 186 5.32 2.87 7.98
CA ASN A 186 4.56 3.63 8.96
C ASN A 186 4.14 2.74 10.15
N PRO A 187 4.96 2.65 11.21
CA PRO A 187 4.68 1.81 12.37
C PRO A 187 3.35 2.13 13.07
N PHE A 188 2.98 3.40 13.09
CA PHE A 188 1.72 3.83 13.70
C PHE A 188 0.51 3.24 12.98
N LEU A 189 0.49 3.28 11.65
CA LEU A 189 -0.61 2.71 10.85
C LEU A 189 -0.65 1.19 10.93
N LEU A 190 0.51 0.51 10.98
CA LEU A 190 0.57 -0.94 11.18
C LEU A 190 -0.04 -1.35 12.53
N GLN A 191 0.33 -0.64 13.60
CA GLN A 191 -0.22 -0.90 14.93
C GLN A 191 -1.74 -0.68 14.95
N LEU A 192 -2.23 0.35 14.26
CA LEU A 192 -3.65 0.70 14.18
C LEU A 192 -4.50 -0.40 13.54
N ILE A 193 -3.92 -1.17 12.62
CA ILE A 193 -4.58 -2.33 11.99
C ILE A 193 -4.25 -3.66 12.66
N GLY A 194 -3.55 -3.64 13.80
CA GLY A 194 -3.27 -4.82 14.60
C GLY A 194 -2.04 -5.62 14.18
N ASN A 195 -1.09 -5.02 13.44
CA ASN A 195 0.12 -5.68 12.96
C ASN A 195 -0.18 -7.01 12.24
N LEU A 196 -1.01 -6.92 11.20
CA LEU A 196 -1.44 -8.08 10.42
C LEU A 196 -0.24 -8.89 9.94
N PRO A 197 -0.34 -10.24 9.91
CA PRO A 197 0.66 -11.07 9.27
C PRO A 197 0.75 -10.73 7.78
N GLU A 198 1.90 -10.99 7.17
CA GLU A 198 2.25 -10.60 5.81
C GLU A 198 1.18 -11.00 4.78
N GLU A 199 0.76 -12.28 4.80
CA GLU A 199 -0.27 -12.80 3.88
C GLU A 199 -1.62 -12.07 4.01
N GLU A 200 -2.01 -11.67 5.23
CA GLU A 200 -3.25 -10.93 5.46
C GLU A 200 -3.11 -9.46 5.06
N LEU A 201 -1.95 -8.86 5.28
CA LEU A 201 -1.64 -7.48 4.88
C LEU A 201 -1.76 -7.32 3.35
N GLU A 202 -1.22 -8.28 2.59
CA GLU A 202 -1.25 -8.27 1.14
C GLU A 202 -2.68 -8.34 0.58
N GLN A 203 -3.54 -9.17 1.17
CA GLN A 203 -4.93 -9.38 0.74
C GLN A 203 -5.92 -8.36 1.31
N SER A 204 -5.47 -7.48 2.20
CA SER A 204 -6.35 -6.55 2.91
C SER A 204 -6.69 -5.31 2.09
N THR A 205 -7.99 -5.09 1.89
CA THR A 205 -8.52 -3.83 1.35
C THR A 205 -8.13 -2.64 2.22
N LEU A 206 -8.13 -2.81 3.54
CA LEU A 206 -7.73 -1.76 4.47
C LEU A 206 -6.25 -1.41 4.30
N ALA A 207 -5.37 -2.41 4.22
CA ALA A 207 -3.94 -2.19 3.99
C ALA A 207 -3.70 -1.50 2.63
N THR A 208 -4.47 -1.88 1.60
CA THR A 208 -4.44 -1.24 0.28
C THR A 208 -4.78 0.26 0.36
N LYS A 209 -5.83 0.64 1.12
CA LYS A 209 -6.17 2.05 1.34
C LYS A 209 -5.10 2.78 2.15
N LEU A 210 -4.62 2.16 3.22
CA LEU A 210 -3.63 2.77 4.11
C LEU A 210 -2.25 2.91 3.46
N ASN A 211 -1.90 2.07 2.48
CA ASN A 211 -0.69 2.22 1.68
C ASN A 211 -0.73 3.52 0.87
N GLY A 212 -1.84 3.77 0.16
CA GLY A 212 -2.02 5.03 -0.56
C GLY A 212 -2.13 6.26 0.35
N TYR A 213 -2.70 6.09 1.54
CA TYR A 213 -2.74 7.13 2.58
C TYR A 213 -1.35 7.45 3.12
N ALA A 214 -0.55 6.44 3.45
CA ALA A 214 0.82 6.61 3.93
C ALA A 214 1.72 7.30 2.89
N ALA A 215 1.42 7.11 1.60
CA ALA A 215 2.10 7.78 0.50
C ALA A 215 1.60 9.21 0.19
N GLU A 216 0.56 9.68 0.90
CA GLU A 216 -0.13 10.95 0.65
C GLU A 216 -0.74 11.06 -0.77
N LEU A 217 -1.17 9.93 -1.34
CA LEU A 217 -1.74 9.83 -2.70
C LEU A 217 -3.26 9.64 -2.70
N CYS A 218 -3.90 9.73 -1.54
CA CYS A 218 -5.35 9.60 -1.45
C CYS A 218 -6.10 10.77 -2.09
N PRO A 219 -7.22 10.50 -2.78
CA PRO A 219 -8.17 11.55 -3.13
C PRO A 219 -8.66 12.30 -1.86
N PRO A 220 -8.91 13.62 -1.90
CA PRO A 220 -9.24 14.41 -0.71
C PRO A 220 -10.46 13.93 0.09
N ARG A 221 -11.38 13.25 -0.58
CA ARG A 221 -12.53 12.63 0.09
C ARG A 221 -12.11 11.43 0.94
N MET A 222 -11.31 10.52 0.38
CA MET A 222 -10.84 9.32 1.07
C MET A 222 -9.87 9.69 2.20
N GLN A 223 -8.96 10.64 1.94
CA GLN A 223 -8.06 11.20 2.96
C GLN A 223 -8.84 11.60 4.22
N ARG A 224 -9.85 12.49 4.07
CA ARG A 224 -10.68 12.95 5.19
C ARG A 224 -11.47 11.84 5.88
N GLN A 225 -11.86 10.79 5.16
CA GLN A 225 -12.55 9.64 5.75
C GLN A 225 -11.62 8.80 6.62
N ILE A 226 -10.36 8.62 6.19
CA ILE A 226 -9.34 7.93 6.96
C ILE A 226 -8.95 8.77 8.18
N ASP A 227 -8.67 10.07 7.99
CA ASP A 227 -8.35 11.02 9.08
C ASP A 227 -9.42 10.96 10.18
N ALA A 228 -10.70 11.11 9.81
CA ALA A 228 -11.80 11.11 10.77
C ALA A 228 -11.92 9.78 11.55
N LYS A 229 -11.55 8.65 10.95
CA LYS A 229 -11.53 7.34 11.61
C LYS A 229 -10.35 7.21 12.57
N ILE A 230 -9.17 7.67 12.15
CA ILE A 230 -7.98 7.70 13.00
C ILE A 230 -8.28 8.57 14.24
N ASP A 231 -8.80 9.77 14.04
CA ASP A 231 -9.18 10.70 15.12
C ASP A 231 -10.22 10.09 16.08
N ASP A 232 -11.22 9.39 15.55
CA ASP A 232 -12.21 8.70 16.38
C ASP A 232 -11.59 7.63 17.29
N ILE A 233 -10.60 6.88 16.79
CA ILE A 233 -9.91 5.82 17.55
C ILE A 233 -9.00 6.40 18.61
N ILE A 234 -8.26 7.45 18.25
CA ILE A 234 -7.41 8.18 19.21
C ILE A 234 -8.30 8.72 20.34
N ARG A 235 -9.44 9.36 20.01
CA ARG A 235 -10.38 9.89 21.02
C ARG A 235 -10.98 8.81 21.92
N LYS A 236 -11.22 7.59 21.39
CA LYS A 236 -11.79 6.46 22.15
C LYS A 236 -10.76 5.73 23.03
N GLY A 237 -9.53 6.23 23.13
CA GLY A 237 -8.48 5.60 23.94
C GLY A 237 -7.89 4.36 23.29
N GLY A 238 -7.95 4.26 21.95
CA GLY A 238 -7.35 3.15 21.19
C GLY A 238 -5.81 3.09 21.27
N PHE A 239 -5.17 4.03 21.97
CA PHE A 239 -3.75 4.00 22.28
C PHE A 239 -3.55 4.18 23.79
N VAL A 240 -2.78 3.28 24.38
CA VAL A 240 -2.07 3.56 25.63
C VAL A 240 -1.08 4.68 25.31
N ASP A 241 -1.37 5.82 25.88
CA ASP A 241 -0.70 7.12 25.83
C ASP A 241 0.80 7.12 25.42
N ILE A 242 1.09 7.56 24.18
CA ILE A 242 2.47 7.82 23.70
C ILE A 242 3.11 9.00 24.46
N SER A 243 2.30 9.89 25.05
CA SER A 243 2.83 11.00 25.85
C SER A 243 3.51 10.52 27.14
N VAL A 244 3.16 9.34 27.66
CA VAL A 244 3.85 8.71 28.79
C VAL A 244 5.23 8.16 28.39
N LEU A 245 5.44 7.77 27.12
CA LEU A 245 6.75 7.31 26.65
C LEU A 245 7.73 8.47 26.37
N MET A 246 7.20 9.67 26.05
CA MET A 246 8.00 10.86 25.73
C MET A 246 8.20 11.82 26.91
N SER A 247 7.44 11.69 28.00
CA SER A 247 7.50 12.62 29.15
C SER A 247 8.29 12.11 30.37
N THR A 248 8.75 10.86 30.37
CA THR A 248 9.53 10.29 31.48
C THR A 248 10.82 9.62 31.02
N LEU A 249 11.72 10.37 30.39
CA LEU A 249 13.18 10.17 30.48
C LEU A 249 13.89 11.38 29.84
N PRO A 250 14.94 11.94 30.47
CA PRO A 250 15.58 13.16 30.01
C PRO A 250 16.36 12.93 28.71
N PHE A 251 16.39 13.98 27.90
CA PHE A 251 16.86 14.11 26.52
C PHE A 251 18.38 13.85 26.28
N VAL A 252 19.06 12.98 27.05
CA VAL A 252 20.54 12.85 27.04
C VAL A 252 21.06 11.41 26.92
N ILE A 253 20.22 10.39 26.73
CA ILE A 253 20.71 9.01 26.45
C ILE A 253 20.18 8.51 25.09
N LEU A 254 20.24 9.38 24.08
CA LEU A 254 20.30 8.96 22.68
C LEU A 254 21.74 9.16 22.23
N LEU A 255 22.48 8.06 22.02
CA LEU A 255 23.75 7.90 21.25
C LEU A 255 24.83 7.04 21.94
N TYR A 256 24.73 6.73 23.24
CA TYR A 256 25.79 5.95 23.92
C TYR A 256 25.56 4.43 24.02
N ASP A 257 24.33 3.93 23.92
CA ASP A 257 24.05 2.49 24.07
C ASP A 257 23.80 1.71 22.76
N MET A 258 23.69 2.39 21.61
CA MET A 258 23.64 1.72 20.30
C MET A 258 25.03 1.35 19.74
N ARG A 259 26.11 1.64 20.49
CA ARG A 259 27.49 1.31 20.09
C ARG A 259 28.05 0.06 20.75
N LEU A 260 27.35 -0.51 21.74
CA LEU A 260 27.79 -1.71 22.48
C LEU A 260 27.11 -3.02 22.04
N LEU A 261 26.08 -2.95 21.20
CA LEU A 261 25.42 -4.13 20.63
C LEU A 261 25.97 -4.56 19.26
N ILE A 262 27.00 -3.87 18.74
CA ILE A 262 27.75 -4.25 17.53
C ILE A 262 29.02 -5.08 17.87
N GLU A 263 29.34 -5.34 19.14
CA GLU A 263 30.57 -6.04 19.53
C GLU A 263 30.42 -7.42 20.19
N ASN A 264 29.22 -8.02 20.28
CA ASN A 264 29.12 -9.40 20.78
C ASN A 264 27.99 -10.19 20.11
N VAL A 265 28.27 -10.69 18.91
CA VAL A 265 28.11 -12.09 18.46
C VAL A 265 28.18 -12.10 16.91
N ILE A 266 29.40 -12.36 16.43
CA ILE A 266 29.88 -12.70 15.06
C ILE A 266 29.79 -11.62 13.98
#